data_AF-A0A7I8J6P1-F1
#
_entry.id   AF-A0A7I8J6P1-F1
#
_cell.length_a   1.000
_cell.length_b   1.000
_cell.length_c   1.000
_cell.angle_alpha   90.00
_cell.angle_beta   90.00
_cell.angle_gamma   90.00
#
_symmetry.space_group_name_H-M   'P 1'
#
loop_
_entity.id
_entity.type
_entity.pdbx_description
1 polymer ?
#
loop_
_entity_poly.entity_id
_entity_poly.type
_entity_poly.pdbx_seq_one_letter_code
_entity_poly.pdbx_strand_id
1 'polypeptide(L)'
;MSRDRDPIVVGRVVGDVLDPFTRTVQIRVVYNSREVSNGCEFKPSAVAGPPRVDVGGGDMRALYTLVMIDPDAPSPSNPTSREYLQWLVTDIPGTTNATFGNEVVAYESPRPTVGIHRFVFVLFRQLGRQAVYAPGWRQQFNTRDFAEVYDLGPRWPPCTSIARERLARVGGGSDSRLLCTSLHPRVLPSSRFRGQSCNAWILTVSTASCMD
;
A
#
# COMPACT_ATOMS: atom_id res chain seq x y z
N MET A 1 16.64 22.99 -14.04
CA MET A 1 16.52 22.04 -12.92
C MET A 1 15.59 20.93 -13.35
N SER A 2 16.11 19.72 -13.55
CA SER A 2 15.31 18.54 -13.87
C SER A 2 14.23 18.39 -12.81
N ARG A 3 12.96 18.35 -13.23
CA ARG A 3 11.89 17.83 -12.37
C ARG A 3 12.15 16.34 -12.26
N ASP A 4 13.02 15.93 -11.35
CA ASP A 4 13.15 14.52 -10.98
C ASP A 4 11.77 14.07 -10.51
N ARG A 5 11.07 13.35 -11.39
CA ARG A 5 9.75 12.80 -11.10
C ARG A 5 9.96 11.70 -10.07
N ASP A 6 9.14 11.70 -9.03
CA ASP A 6 9.25 10.72 -7.93
C ASP A 6 9.23 9.29 -8.50
N PRO A 7 10.27 8.46 -8.25
CA PRO A 7 10.41 7.15 -8.89
C PRO A 7 9.22 6.21 -8.62
N ILE A 8 8.53 6.34 -7.48
CA ILE A 8 7.33 5.51 -7.19
C ILE A 8 6.10 5.94 -8.00
N VAL A 9 6.07 7.20 -8.48
CA VAL A 9 5.03 7.71 -9.38
C VAL A 9 5.37 7.31 -10.81
N VAL A 10 6.64 7.42 -11.22
CA VAL A 10 7.10 6.95 -12.55
C VAL A 10 6.89 5.45 -12.71
N GLY A 11 7.20 4.67 -11.67
CA GLY A 11 6.97 3.23 -11.61
C GLY A 11 5.50 2.82 -11.40
N ARG A 12 4.56 3.79 -11.39
CA ARG A 12 3.10 3.60 -11.21
C ARG A 12 2.68 2.87 -9.93
N VAL A 13 3.56 2.78 -8.93
CA VAL A 13 3.19 2.18 -7.65
C VAL A 13 2.20 3.08 -6.92
N VAL A 14 2.48 4.39 -6.91
CA VAL A 14 1.43 5.38 -6.65
C VAL A 14 0.53 5.43 -7.89
N GLY A 15 -0.74 5.13 -7.71
CA GLY A 15 -1.70 4.89 -8.79
C GLY A 15 -2.18 3.45 -8.82
N ASP A 16 -1.30 2.48 -9.08
CA ASP A 16 -1.72 1.06 -9.14
C ASP A 16 -2.00 0.49 -7.74
N VAL A 17 -1.11 0.73 -6.77
CA VAL A 17 -1.12 0.06 -5.46
C VAL A 17 -1.52 1.02 -4.34
N LEU A 18 -1.02 2.25 -4.36
CA LEU A 18 -1.21 3.22 -3.29
C LEU A 18 -1.68 4.58 -3.78
N ASP A 19 -2.36 5.31 -2.91
CA ASP A 19 -2.72 6.70 -3.13
C ASP A 19 -1.53 7.62 -2.83
N PRO A 20 -1.49 8.84 -3.38
CA PRO A 20 -0.41 9.78 -3.10
C PRO A 20 -0.25 10.04 -1.60
N PHE A 21 0.99 9.99 -1.11
CA PHE A 21 1.28 10.06 0.31
C PHE A 21 2.56 10.85 0.61
N THR A 22 2.69 11.37 1.83
CA THR A 22 3.96 11.95 2.32
C THR A 22 4.75 10.89 3.08
N ARG A 23 6.06 10.89 2.92
CA ARG A 23 6.99 9.98 3.55
C ARG A 23 7.45 10.53 4.93
N THR A 24 7.11 9.88 6.06
CA THR A 24 7.52 10.25 7.46
C THR A 24 8.61 9.42 8.21
N VAL A 25 8.72 8.10 8.03
CA VAL A 25 9.68 7.12 8.62
C VAL A 25 10.51 6.35 7.58
N GLN A 26 11.85 6.42 7.62
CA GLN A 26 12.66 5.65 6.66
C GLN A 26 12.54 4.13 6.83
N ILE A 27 12.44 3.41 5.71
CA ILE A 27 12.55 1.95 5.62
C ILE A 27 13.81 1.60 4.82
N ARG A 28 14.55 0.60 5.28
CA ARG A 28 15.75 0.12 4.60
C ARG A 28 15.65 -1.39 4.40
N VAL A 29 15.58 -1.81 3.15
CA VAL A 29 15.47 -3.22 2.74
C VAL A 29 16.78 -3.68 2.13
N VAL A 30 17.36 -4.75 2.63
CA VAL A 30 18.65 -5.30 2.19
C VAL A 30 18.51 -6.78 1.90
N TYR A 31 18.80 -7.16 0.66
CA TYR A 31 18.96 -8.56 0.26
C TYR A 31 20.46 -8.90 0.26
N ASN A 32 20.87 -9.85 1.09
CA ASN A 32 22.28 -10.18 1.31
C ASN A 32 23.08 -8.92 1.70
N SER A 33 23.92 -8.40 0.80
CA SER A 33 24.72 -7.19 1.01
C SER A 33 24.29 -6.02 0.11
N ARG A 34 23.16 -6.15 -0.60
CA ARG A 34 22.67 -5.14 -1.55
C ARG A 34 21.39 -4.49 -1.04
N GLU A 35 21.47 -3.20 -0.82
CA GLU A 35 20.32 -2.38 -0.45
C GLU A 35 19.40 -2.17 -1.65
N VAL A 36 18.10 -2.27 -1.41
CA VAL A 36 17.05 -2.03 -2.40
C VAL A 36 16.90 -0.53 -2.63
N SER A 37 16.83 -0.14 -3.90
CA SER A 37 16.49 1.21 -4.33
C SER A 37 15.32 1.15 -5.33
N ASN A 38 14.53 2.21 -5.43
CA ASN A 38 13.37 2.19 -6.32
C ASN A 38 13.75 1.90 -7.77
N GLY A 39 13.13 0.86 -8.35
CA GLY A 39 13.32 0.44 -9.73
C GLY A 39 14.57 -0.41 -9.98
N CYS A 40 15.31 -0.81 -8.94
CA CYS A 40 16.47 -1.68 -9.13
C CYS A 40 16.04 -3.12 -9.43
N GLU A 41 16.77 -3.77 -10.33
CA GLU A 41 16.50 -5.16 -10.72
C GLU A 41 17.25 -6.16 -9.83
N PHE A 42 16.60 -7.26 -9.46
CA PHE A 42 17.20 -8.40 -8.76
C PHE A 42 16.91 -9.71 -9.49
N LYS A 43 17.90 -10.60 -9.47
CA LYS A 43 17.72 -11.99 -9.92
C LYS A 43 16.87 -12.77 -8.91
N PRO A 44 16.01 -13.70 -9.34
CA PRO A 44 15.23 -14.56 -8.45
C PRO A 44 16.08 -15.26 -7.36
N SER A 45 17.28 -15.72 -7.72
CA SER A 45 18.21 -16.34 -6.77
C SER A 45 18.70 -15.40 -5.66
N ALA A 46 18.80 -14.10 -5.94
CA ALA A 46 19.22 -13.10 -4.96
C ALA A 46 18.11 -12.75 -3.96
N VAL A 47 16.85 -13.07 -4.28
CA VAL A 47 15.66 -12.79 -3.47
C VAL A 47 14.98 -14.08 -2.95
N ALA A 48 15.71 -15.20 -2.96
CA ALA A 48 15.17 -16.49 -2.55
C ALA A 48 14.79 -16.55 -1.06
N GLY A 49 15.52 -15.86 -0.19
CA GLY A 49 15.21 -15.70 1.22
C GLY A 49 14.64 -14.32 1.55
N PRO A 50 13.98 -14.15 2.72
CA PRO A 50 13.45 -12.86 3.14
C PRO A 50 14.59 -11.82 3.30
N PRO A 51 14.37 -10.56 2.92
CA PRO A 51 15.36 -9.50 3.13
C PRO A 51 15.41 -9.09 4.60
N ARG A 52 16.55 -8.49 4.98
CA ARG A 52 16.59 -7.70 6.21
C ARG A 52 15.87 -6.38 5.99
N VAL A 53 14.89 -6.08 6.82
CA VAL A 53 14.12 -4.83 6.76
C VAL A 53 14.28 -4.06 8.06
N ASP A 54 15.08 -3.00 8.04
CA ASP A 54 15.25 -2.09 9.17
C ASP A 54 14.22 -0.95 9.07
N VAL A 55 13.54 -0.67 10.19
CA VAL A 55 12.55 0.41 10.31
C VAL A 55 13.17 1.54 11.12
N GLY A 56 13.26 2.72 10.52
CA GLY A 56 13.77 3.92 11.17
C GLY A 56 12.74 4.59 12.08
N GLY A 57 12.91 5.91 12.24
CA GLY A 57 12.06 6.75 13.08
C GLY A 57 12.68 7.08 14.43
N GLY A 58 12.02 7.93 15.20
CA GLY A 58 12.46 8.33 16.56
C GLY A 58 11.56 7.81 17.69
N ASP A 59 10.43 7.17 17.36
CA ASP A 59 9.44 6.71 18.32
C ASP A 59 9.53 5.19 18.50
N MET A 60 10.17 4.75 19.58
CA MET A 60 10.31 3.33 19.96
C MET A 60 8.97 2.70 20.41
N ARG A 61 7.93 3.51 20.67
CA ARG A 61 6.60 3.02 21.05
C ARG A 61 5.71 2.80 19.83
N ALA A 62 6.09 3.35 18.68
CA ALA A 62 5.38 3.13 17.44
C ALA A 62 5.56 1.68 16.97
N LEU A 63 4.50 1.13 16.40
CA LEU A 63 4.49 -0.19 15.80
C LEU A 63 4.20 -0.05 14.32
N TYR A 64 4.75 -0.96 13.53
CA TYR A 64 4.64 -0.92 12.09
C TYR A 64 4.23 -2.28 11.52
N THR A 65 3.49 -2.22 10.42
CA THR A 65 3.16 -3.37 9.58
C THR A 65 3.90 -3.25 8.26
N LEU A 66 4.65 -4.28 7.89
CA LEU A 66 5.32 -4.43 6.61
C LEU A 66 4.49 -5.34 5.70
N VAL A 67 4.16 -4.85 4.52
CA VAL A 67 3.48 -5.57 3.44
C VAL A 67 4.43 -5.67 2.26
N MET A 68 4.62 -6.87 1.69
CA MET A 68 5.29 -7.05 0.41
C MET A 68 4.31 -7.66 -0.58
N ILE A 69 4.10 -7.01 -1.73
CA ILE A 69 3.17 -7.44 -2.76
C ILE A 69 3.80 -7.47 -4.14
N ASP A 70 3.22 -8.26 -5.04
CA ASP A 70 3.42 -8.24 -6.48
C ASP A 70 2.12 -7.78 -7.16
N PRO A 71 2.04 -6.54 -7.69
CA PRO A 71 0.89 -6.08 -8.43
C PRO A 71 0.88 -6.61 -9.86
N ASP A 72 1.91 -7.30 -10.32
CA ASP A 72 2.03 -7.73 -11.71
C ASP A 72 1.75 -9.23 -11.87
N ALA A 73 1.24 -9.91 -10.84
CA ALA A 73 0.92 -11.34 -10.89
C ALA A 73 -0.36 -11.65 -11.72
N PRO A 74 -0.38 -12.72 -12.54
CA PRO A 74 0.73 -13.61 -12.89
C PRO A 74 1.66 -13.05 -13.97
N SER A 75 1.25 -12.01 -14.70
CA SER A 75 2.12 -11.27 -15.61
C SER A 75 1.73 -9.78 -15.68
N PRO A 76 2.68 -8.86 -15.95
CA PRO A 76 2.38 -7.42 -15.99
C PRO A 76 1.39 -7.03 -17.09
N SER A 77 1.30 -7.84 -18.15
CA SER A 77 0.37 -7.62 -19.27
C SER A 77 -1.03 -8.15 -18.99
N ASN A 78 -1.19 -9.13 -18.10
CA ASN A 78 -2.48 -9.70 -17.71
C ASN A 78 -2.50 -10.01 -16.20
N PRO A 79 -2.57 -8.99 -15.34
CA PRO A 79 -2.39 -9.14 -13.89
C PRO A 79 -3.68 -9.60 -13.18
N THR A 80 -4.21 -10.77 -13.54
CA THR A 80 -5.48 -11.30 -13.03
C THR A 80 -5.47 -11.64 -11.54
N SER A 81 -4.28 -11.81 -10.95
CA SER A 81 -4.09 -12.14 -9.53
C SER A 81 -3.58 -10.95 -8.72
N ARG A 82 -3.56 -9.74 -9.30
CA ARG A 82 -3.17 -8.49 -8.62
C ARG A 82 -4.08 -8.23 -7.41
N GLU A 83 -3.56 -7.85 -6.25
CA GLU A 83 -2.15 -7.93 -5.83
C GLU A 83 -1.88 -9.33 -5.25
N TYR A 84 -0.67 -9.88 -5.46
CA TYR A 84 -0.28 -11.12 -4.81
C TYR A 84 0.55 -10.81 -3.56
N LEU A 85 0.05 -11.20 -2.39
CA LEU A 85 0.70 -10.98 -1.11
C LEU A 85 1.89 -11.92 -0.93
N GLN A 86 3.08 -11.35 -0.98
CA GLN A 86 4.35 -12.07 -0.86
C GLN A 86 4.77 -12.26 0.60
N TRP A 87 4.58 -11.23 1.44
CA TRP A 87 5.01 -11.24 2.83
C TRP A 87 4.18 -10.24 3.68
N LEU A 88 3.86 -10.61 4.91
CA LEU A 88 3.18 -9.73 5.87
C LEU A 88 3.75 -9.92 7.27
N VAL A 89 4.33 -8.85 7.82
CA VAL A 89 4.84 -8.80 9.19
C VAL A 89 4.19 -7.65 9.92
N THR A 90 3.66 -7.92 11.10
CA THR A 90 2.93 -6.96 11.94
C THR A 90 3.72 -6.66 13.21
N ASP A 91 3.27 -5.68 14.00
CA ASP A 91 3.80 -5.38 15.33
C ASP A 91 5.33 -5.13 15.37
N ILE A 92 5.92 -4.63 14.28
CA ILE A 92 7.35 -4.32 14.21
C ILE A 92 7.61 -3.07 15.07
N PRO A 93 8.43 -3.14 16.13
CA PRO A 93 8.75 -1.95 16.91
C PRO A 93 9.55 -0.93 16.09
N GLY A 94 9.25 0.35 16.24
CA GLY A 94 10.06 1.43 15.65
C GLY A 94 11.54 1.32 16.05
N THR A 95 12.44 1.80 15.18
CA THR A 95 13.91 1.73 15.36
C THR A 95 14.50 0.32 15.38
N THR A 96 13.72 -0.71 15.04
CA THR A 96 14.18 -2.11 15.00
C THR A 96 14.13 -2.66 13.57
N ASN A 97 13.88 -3.95 13.41
CA ASN A 97 13.77 -4.61 12.12
C ASN A 97 12.61 -5.61 12.12
N ALA A 98 12.25 -6.10 10.94
CA ALA A 98 11.11 -7.01 10.76
C ALA A 98 11.22 -8.33 11.56
N THR A 99 12.41 -8.76 11.98
CA THR A 99 12.54 -10.00 12.79
C THR A 99 12.03 -9.84 14.21
N PHE A 100 11.80 -8.60 14.68
CA PHE A 100 11.18 -8.32 15.97
C PHE A 100 9.66 -8.18 15.90
N GLY A 101 9.10 -8.20 14.69
CA GLY A 101 7.65 -8.23 14.48
C GLY A 101 7.07 -9.63 14.58
N ASN A 102 5.78 -9.72 14.27
CA ASN A 102 5.02 -10.95 14.16
C ASN A 102 4.75 -11.27 12.68
N GLU A 103 5.40 -12.31 12.17
CA GLU A 103 5.18 -12.79 10.80
C GLU A 103 3.83 -13.50 10.70
N VAL A 104 2.86 -12.85 10.06
CA VAL A 104 1.48 -13.38 9.93
C VAL A 104 1.24 -14.04 8.57
N VAL A 105 1.99 -13.63 7.54
CA VAL A 105 2.07 -14.32 6.26
C VAL A 105 3.54 -14.49 5.92
N ALA A 106 4.01 -15.75 5.90
CA ALA A 106 5.40 -16.07 5.67
C ALA A 106 5.93 -15.54 4.34
N TYR A 107 7.20 -15.17 4.29
CA TYR A 107 7.85 -14.74 3.05
C TYR A 107 7.80 -15.85 2.00
N GLU A 108 7.21 -15.55 0.85
CA GLU A 108 7.28 -16.39 -0.33
C GLU A 108 8.36 -15.83 -1.26
N SER A 109 9.23 -16.67 -1.83
CA SER A 109 10.26 -16.20 -2.76
C SER A 109 9.65 -15.71 -4.09
N PRO A 110 10.00 -14.53 -4.61
CA PRO A 110 9.61 -14.08 -5.96
C PRO A 110 10.02 -15.07 -7.05
N ARG A 111 9.05 -15.52 -7.85
CA ARG A 111 9.26 -16.45 -8.98
C ARG A 111 8.43 -16.03 -10.19
N PRO A 112 8.70 -14.84 -10.76
CA PRO A 112 8.00 -14.42 -11.97
C PRO A 112 8.32 -15.39 -13.11
N THR A 113 7.29 -15.86 -13.80
CA THR A 113 7.42 -16.76 -14.96
C THR A 113 7.39 -16.01 -16.29
N VAL A 114 6.76 -14.83 -16.33
CA VAL A 114 6.59 -14.05 -17.56
C VAL A 114 6.74 -12.55 -17.28
N GLY A 115 7.70 -11.92 -17.96
CA GLY A 115 7.91 -10.48 -17.88
C GLY A 115 8.69 -10.03 -16.65
N ILE A 116 8.65 -8.72 -16.39
CA ILE A 116 9.35 -8.07 -15.28
C ILE A 116 8.30 -7.62 -14.28
N HIS A 117 8.35 -8.19 -13.08
CA HIS A 117 7.38 -7.91 -12.02
C HIS A 117 7.94 -6.89 -11.03
N ARG A 118 7.07 -5.98 -10.57
CA ARG A 118 7.38 -5.05 -9.49
C ARG A 118 7.05 -5.69 -8.15
N PHE A 119 8.01 -5.80 -7.26
CA PHE A 119 7.81 -6.19 -5.88
C PHE A 119 7.84 -4.94 -5.02
N VAL A 120 6.74 -4.66 -4.35
CA VAL A 120 6.52 -3.42 -3.60
C VAL A 120 6.53 -3.74 -2.13
N PHE A 121 7.45 -3.13 -1.38
CA PHE A 121 7.42 -3.10 0.07
C PHE A 121 6.65 -1.86 0.51
N VAL A 122 5.67 -2.03 1.38
CA VAL A 122 4.88 -0.96 1.97
C VAL A 122 4.98 -1.07 3.48
N LEU A 123 5.37 0.01 4.15
CA LEU A 123 5.40 0.09 5.60
C LEU A 123 4.28 1.01 6.10
N PHE A 124 3.42 0.51 6.99
CA PHE A 124 2.37 1.28 7.64
C PHE A 124 2.64 1.44 9.13
N ARG A 125 2.22 2.55 9.72
CA ARG A 125 2.23 2.73 11.18
C ARG A 125 0.90 2.26 11.77
N GLN A 126 0.97 1.40 12.79
CA GLN A 126 -0.18 0.90 13.52
C GLN A 126 -0.64 1.89 14.61
N LEU A 127 -1.93 1.85 14.93
CA LEU A 127 -2.51 2.56 16.07
C LEU A 127 -2.37 1.78 17.40
N GLY A 128 -2.18 0.46 17.35
CA GLY A 128 -2.03 -0.40 18.52
C GLY A 128 -1.44 -1.77 18.18
N ARG A 129 -1.06 -2.55 19.20
CA ARG A 129 -0.56 -3.93 19.06
C ARG A 129 -1.67 -4.88 18.65
N GLN A 130 -1.33 -5.95 17.93
CA GLN A 130 -2.21 -7.07 17.61
C GLN A 130 -3.52 -6.66 16.92
N ALA A 131 -3.48 -5.56 16.17
CA ALA A 131 -4.65 -5.00 15.50
C ALA A 131 -4.87 -5.59 14.10
N VAL A 132 -3.89 -6.30 13.54
CA VAL A 132 -3.84 -6.69 12.13
C VAL A 132 -3.79 -8.21 12.00
N TYR A 133 -4.68 -8.77 11.18
CA TYR A 133 -4.76 -10.23 10.94
C TYR A 133 -4.38 -10.58 9.50
N ALA A 134 -3.91 -11.82 9.32
CA ALA A 134 -3.61 -12.36 8.00
C ALA A 134 -4.88 -12.51 7.15
N PRO A 135 -4.83 -12.20 5.85
CA PRO A 135 -5.90 -12.57 4.92
C PRO A 135 -5.96 -14.09 4.76
N GLY A 136 -7.11 -14.61 4.34
CA GLY A 136 -7.30 -16.05 4.10
C GLY A 136 -6.57 -16.60 2.87
N TRP A 137 -6.10 -15.73 1.98
CA TRP A 137 -5.42 -16.08 0.74
C TRP A 137 -4.48 -14.95 0.29
N ARG A 138 -3.55 -15.23 -0.63
CA ARG A 138 -2.51 -14.27 -1.07
C ARG A 138 -2.90 -13.48 -2.32
N GLN A 139 -3.56 -14.12 -3.27
CA GLN A 139 -3.99 -13.54 -4.54
C GLN A 139 -5.11 -12.51 -4.36
N GLN A 140 -5.27 -11.57 -5.28
CA GLN A 140 -6.36 -10.57 -5.20
C GLN A 140 -6.37 -9.81 -3.86
N PHE A 141 -5.20 -9.67 -3.24
CA PHE A 141 -5.00 -8.77 -2.12
C PHE A 141 -5.17 -7.33 -2.62
N ASN A 142 -5.62 -6.46 -1.73
CA ASN A 142 -5.72 -5.03 -2.00
C ASN A 142 -5.12 -4.27 -0.83
N THR A 143 -3.94 -3.68 -1.06
CA THR A 143 -3.21 -2.92 -0.05
C THR A 143 -4.02 -1.72 0.49
N ARG A 144 -4.87 -1.09 -0.34
CA ARG A 144 -5.71 0.05 0.08
C ARG A 144 -6.81 -0.39 1.02
N ASP A 145 -7.58 -1.40 0.63
CA ASP A 145 -8.68 -1.92 1.44
C ASP A 145 -8.14 -2.47 2.76
N PHE A 146 -6.99 -3.15 2.73
CA PHE A 146 -6.29 -3.60 3.92
C PHE A 146 -5.92 -2.45 4.85
N ALA A 147 -5.38 -1.35 4.31
CA ALA A 147 -5.01 -0.20 5.11
C ALA A 147 -6.24 0.51 5.72
N GLU A 148 -7.37 0.54 5.01
CA GLU A 148 -8.62 1.10 5.51
C GLU A 148 -9.23 0.24 6.64
N VAL A 149 -9.35 -1.08 6.42
CA VAL A 149 -9.93 -2.02 7.39
C VAL A 149 -9.18 -2.01 8.74
N TYR A 150 -7.86 -1.85 8.69
CA TYR A 150 -7.00 -1.89 9.87
C TYR A 150 -6.55 -0.51 10.37
N ASP A 151 -7.12 0.59 9.86
CA ASP A 151 -6.76 1.96 10.23
C ASP A 151 -5.23 2.24 10.12
N LEU A 152 -4.57 1.66 9.11
CA LEU A 152 -3.12 1.73 8.88
C LEU A 152 -2.68 2.95 8.06
N GLY A 153 -3.63 3.80 7.67
CA GLY A 153 -3.42 5.00 6.86
C GLY A 153 -4.26 6.18 7.37
N PRO A 154 -4.17 7.36 6.73
CA PRO A 154 -5.06 8.45 7.07
C PRO A 154 -6.51 7.96 6.90
N ARG A 155 -7.34 8.23 7.91
CA ARG A 155 -8.79 8.24 7.76
C ARG A 155 -9.15 9.39 6.81
N TRP A 156 -8.89 9.22 5.52
CA TRP A 156 -9.57 10.02 4.52
C TRP A 156 -11.06 9.82 4.78
N PRO A 157 -11.88 10.89 4.86
CA PRO A 157 -13.24 10.73 5.34
C PRO A 157 -13.88 9.62 4.51
N PRO A 158 -14.38 8.55 5.15
CA PRO A 158 -15.02 7.49 4.40
C PRO A 158 -16.12 8.17 3.59
N CYS A 159 -16.26 7.79 2.33
CA CYS A 159 -17.38 8.25 1.49
C CYS A 159 -18.74 7.71 1.99
N THR A 160 -18.92 7.54 3.31
CA THR A 160 -20.12 6.98 3.94
C THR A 160 -20.89 7.97 4.82
N SER A 161 -20.54 9.25 4.89
CA SER A 161 -21.28 10.22 5.75
C SER A 161 -22.11 11.31 5.06
N ILE A 162 -22.32 11.30 3.72
CA ILE A 162 -23.27 12.25 3.08
C ILE A 162 -24.71 11.72 2.95
N ALA A 163 -25.07 10.61 3.60
CA ALA A 163 -26.48 10.19 3.62
C ALA A 163 -26.88 9.51 4.93
N ARG A 164 -26.93 10.26 6.04
CA ARG A 164 -27.92 10.07 7.14
C ARG A 164 -27.67 11.01 8.32
N GLU A 165 -27.84 12.32 8.11
CA GLU A 165 -28.25 13.21 9.22
C GLU A 165 -28.74 14.56 8.72
N ARG A 166 -29.96 14.57 8.17
CA ARG A 166 -30.87 15.73 8.23
C ARG A 166 -32.27 15.32 7.76
N LEU A 167 -32.95 14.55 8.60
CA LEU A 167 -34.41 14.53 8.63
C LEU A 167 -34.85 14.94 10.04
N ALA A 168 -34.55 16.19 10.36
CA ALA A 168 -35.25 16.91 11.40
C ALA A 168 -35.53 18.32 10.89
N ARG A 169 -36.82 18.57 10.66
CA ARG A 169 -37.48 19.86 10.40
C ARG A 169 -37.35 20.45 9.00
N VAL A 170 -38.21 19.97 8.09
CA VAL A 170 -39.08 20.87 7.31
C VAL A 170 -40.47 20.22 7.32
N GLY A 171 -41.45 20.95 7.84
CA GLY A 171 -42.84 20.53 7.82
C GLY A 171 -43.46 20.71 6.44
N GLY A 172 -44.52 19.93 6.19
CA GLY A 172 -45.61 20.25 5.28
C GLY A 172 -45.36 20.02 3.79
N GLY A 173 -46.13 19.11 3.19
CA GLY A 173 -46.34 19.07 1.75
C GLY A 173 -46.28 17.66 1.17
N SER A 174 -47.45 17.06 1.00
CA SER A 174 -47.69 15.88 0.18
C SER A 174 -47.25 16.11 -1.27
N ASP A 175 -46.25 15.38 -1.76
CA ASP A 175 -46.38 14.71 -3.06
C ASP A 175 -45.27 13.67 -3.28
N SER A 176 -45.68 12.49 -3.71
CA SER A 176 -44.82 11.33 -3.98
C SER A 176 -44.43 11.35 -5.45
N ARG A 177 -43.16 11.63 -5.78
CA ARG A 177 -42.56 11.25 -7.07
C ARG A 177 -41.03 11.24 -6.99
N LEU A 178 -40.50 10.02 -6.88
CA LEU A 178 -39.12 9.68 -7.22
C LEU A 178 -38.86 10.06 -8.67
N LEU A 179 -37.95 11.01 -8.91
CA LEU A 179 -37.27 11.14 -10.20
C LEU A 179 -35.77 11.26 -9.95
N CYS A 180 -35.11 10.11 -10.07
CA CYS A 180 -33.67 10.01 -10.26
C CYS A 180 -33.35 10.62 -11.64
N THR A 181 -32.72 11.79 -11.68
CA THR A 181 -32.17 12.35 -12.92
C THR A 181 -30.67 12.64 -12.74
N SER A 182 -29.87 11.74 -13.30
CA SER A 182 -28.62 11.96 -14.02
C SER A 182 -28.07 13.40 -13.95
N LEU A 183 -27.00 13.59 -13.18
CA LEU A 183 -26.09 14.73 -13.32
C LEU A 183 -24.72 14.23 -13.76
N HIS A 184 -24.35 14.61 -14.97
CA HIS A 184 -23.01 14.51 -15.53
C HIS A 184 -21.96 15.17 -14.61
N PRO A 185 -20.69 14.69 -14.61
CA PRO A 185 -19.65 15.25 -13.77
C PRO A 185 -19.19 16.61 -14.32
N ARG A 186 -19.58 17.69 -13.63
CA ARG A 186 -18.91 18.99 -13.77
C ARG A 186 -17.59 18.92 -12.99
N VAL A 187 -16.51 19.11 -13.74
CA VAL A 187 -15.17 19.45 -13.27
C VAL A 187 -15.26 20.54 -12.19
N LEU A 188 -14.86 20.21 -10.97
CA LEU A 188 -14.60 21.19 -9.91
C LEU A 188 -13.09 21.50 -9.83
N PRO A 189 -12.73 22.76 -9.58
CA PRO A 189 -11.37 23.26 -9.75
C PRO A 189 -10.45 22.86 -8.60
N SER A 190 -9.16 22.78 -8.95
CA SER A 190 -8.04 22.61 -8.03
C SER A 190 -8.10 23.64 -6.91
N SER A 191 -8.33 23.19 -5.67
CA SER A 191 -8.10 24.03 -4.50
C SER A 191 -7.42 23.22 -3.41
N ARG A 192 -6.12 23.50 -3.25
CA ARG A 192 -5.36 23.38 -1.99
C ARG A 192 -5.62 22.11 -1.17
N PHE A 193 -4.98 21.01 -1.56
CA PHE A 193 -4.55 20.01 -0.58
C PHE A 193 -3.45 20.64 0.29
N ARG A 194 -3.84 21.24 1.43
CA ARG A 194 -2.90 21.46 2.54
C ARG A 194 -2.47 20.08 3.04
N GLY A 195 -1.15 19.88 3.09
CA GLY A 195 -0.51 18.61 3.39
C GLY A 195 -1.11 17.90 4.60
N GLN A 196 -1.56 16.67 4.37
CA GLN A 196 -1.76 15.68 5.41
C GLN A 196 -0.62 14.67 5.26
N SER A 197 0.21 14.62 6.29
CA SER A 197 1.39 13.77 6.30
C SER A 197 0.95 12.31 6.47
N CYS A 198 1.33 11.46 5.54
CA CYS A 198 1.02 10.03 5.59
C CYS A 198 2.15 9.27 6.27
N ASN A 199 1.87 8.07 6.78
CA ASN A 199 2.88 7.21 7.40
C ASN A 199 3.13 5.94 6.57
N ALA A 200 3.14 6.08 5.24
CA ALA A 200 3.48 5.00 4.32
C ALA A 200 4.86 5.22 3.73
N TRP A 201 5.63 4.14 3.51
CA TRP A 201 6.91 4.17 2.79
C TRP A 201 7.02 3.02 1.83
N ILE A 202 7.64 3.29 0.68
CA ILE A 202 7.69 2.33 -0.42
C ILE A 202 9.12 2.15 -0.91
N LEU A 203 9.50 0.89 -1.09
CA LEU A 203 10.60 0.49 -1.95
C LEU A 203 10.08 -0.46 -3.03
N THR A 204 10.42 -0.17 -4.29
CA THR A 204 10.08 -1.04 -5.43
C THR A 204 11.32 -1.77 -5.93
N VAL A 205 11.29 -3.09 -5.86
CA VAL A 205 12.25 -3.98 -6.51
C VAL A 205 11.63 -4.48 -7.81
N SER A 206 12.36 -4.46 -8.92
CA SER A 206 11.96 -5.22 -10.10
C SER A 206 12.66 -6.58 -10.05
N THR A 207 11.95 -7.69 -10.33
CA THR A 207 12.64 -8.96 -10.61
C THR A 207 12.27 -9.42 -12.01
N ALA A 208 13.28 -9.84 -12.78
CA ALA A 208 13.11 -10.36 -14.12
C ALA A 208 13.05 -11.89 -14.08
N SER A 209 12.23 -12.46 -14.96
CA SER A 209 12.27 -13.89 -15.26
C SER A 209 13.66 -14.29 -15.77
N CYS A 210 14.29 -15.29 -15.18
CA CYS A 210 15.40 -15.98 -15.84
C CYS A 210 14.80 -16.77 -17.00
N MET A 211 15.12 -16.41 -18.24
CA MET A 211 15.08 -17.40 -19.32
C MET A 211 16.33 -18.26 -19.12
N ASP A 212 16.14 -19.54 -18.80
CA ASP A 212 17.21 -20.54 -18.83
C ASP A 212 17.83 -20.63 -20.23
#